data_AF-A0A0K8J6H1-F1
#
_entry.id   AF-A0A0K8J6H1-F1
#
_cell.length_a   1.000
_cell.length_b   1.000
_cell.length_c   1.000
_cell.angle_alpha   90.00
_cell.angle_beta   90.00
_cell.angle_gamma   90.00
#
_symmetry.space_group_name_H-M   'P 1'
#
loop_
_entity.id
_entity.type
_entity.pdbx_description
1 polymer ?
#
loop_
_entity_poly.entity_id
_entity_poly.type
_entity_poly.pdbx_seq_one_letter_code
_entity_poly.pdbx_strand_id
1 'polypeptide(L)' 'MKENPNLEFTQLSNKQLEDEVSYFIAQKLLSSLLDKGLISTTEYQKITFLNRSSFSPILAAIMPETLDISEL' A
#
# COMPACT_ATOMS: atom_id res chain seq x y z
N MET A 1 3.81 4.48 -30.20
CA MET A 1 3.28 3.71 -29.05
C MET A 1 4.08 4.17 -27.85
N LYS A 2 3.43 4.73 -26.82
CA LYS A 2 4.15 5.19 -25.62
C LYS A 2 4.67 3.94 -24.90
N GLU A 3 5.96 3.94 -24.60
CA GLU A 3 6.62 2.84 -23.89
C GLU A 3 5.91 2.56 -22.57
N ASN A 4 5.55 1.30 -22.38
CA ASN A 4 5.10 0.76 -21.11
C ASN A 4 6.38 0.54 -20.30
N PRO A 5 6.59 1.16 -19.11
CA PRO A 5 7.83 0.99 -18.37
C PRO A 5 7.90 -0.47 -17.95
N ASN A 6 8.80 -1.19 -18.62
CA ASN A 6 9.19 -2.53 -18.26
C ASN A 6 9.62 -2.49 -16.78
N LEU A 7 8.84 -3.13 -15.90
CA LEU A 7 9.20 -3.33 -14.49
C LEU A 7 10.36 -4.34 -14.47
N GLU A 8 11.56 -3.88 -14.80
CA GLU A 8 12.77 -4.68 -14.65
C GLU A 8 13.06 -4.81 -13.15
N PHE A 9 12.68 -5.95 -12.56
CA PHE A 9 13.08 -6.37 -11.21
C PHE A 9 14.59 -6.70 -11.14
N THR A 10 15.41 -5.97 -11.87
CA THR A 10 16.86 -6.07 -11.83
C THR A 10 17.34 -5.40 -10.53
N GLN A 11 17.47 -6.21 -9.48
CA GLN A 11 17.89 -5.84 -8.12
C GLN A 11 17.07 -4.73 -7.46
N LEU A 12 16.09 -5.13 -6.63
CA LEU A 12 15.48 -4.24 -5.66
C LEU A 12 16.54 -3.77 -4.65
N SER A 13 16.60 -2.47 -4.41
CA SER A 13 17.43 -1.91 -3.33
C SER A 13 16.88 -2.31 -1.96
N ASN A 14 17.73 -2.31 -0.94
CA ASN A 14 17.29 -2.57 0.44
C ASN A 14 16.19 -1.58 0.87
N LYS A 15 16.30 -0.30 0.47
CA LYS A 15 15.27 0.71 0.75
C LYS A 15 13.92 0.31 0.15
N GLN A 16 13.90 -0.14 -1.10
CA GLN A 16 12.66 -0.56 -1.75
C GLN A 16 12.02 -1.78 -1.05
N LEU A 17 12.84 -2.72 -0.57
CA LEU A 17 12.36 -3.84 0.24
C LEU A 17 11.82 -3.38 1.60
N GLU A 18 12.52 -2.46 2.27
CA GLU A 18 12.09 -1.86 3.54
C GLU A 18 10.76 -1.13 3.40
N ASP A 19 10.61 -0.34 2.32
CA ASP A 19 9.40 0.40 2.02
C ASP A 19 8.20 -0.55 1.74
N GLU A 20 8.43 -1.65 1.02
CA GLU A 20 7.42 -2.69 0.76
C GLU A 20 6.95 -3.38 2.05
N VAL A 21 7.90 -3.81 2.89
CA VAL A 21 7.60 -4.45 4.18
C VAL A 21 6.92 -3.47 5.13
N SER A 22 7.36 -2.22 5.16
CA SER A 22 6.78 -1.18 6.02
C SER A 22 5.33 -0.88 5.62
N TYR A 23 5.06 -0.77 4.32
CA TYR A 23 3.69 -0.61 3.83
C TYR A 23 2.79 -1.79 4.23
N PHE A 24 3.28 -3.03 4.05
CA PHE A 24 2.53 -4.22 4.44
C PHE A 24 2.16 -4.23 5.93
N ILE A 25 3.13 -3.95 6.80
CA ILE A 25 2.91 -3.88 8.26
C ILE A 25 1.90 -2.77 8.60
N ALA A 26 2.07 -1.58 8.01
CA ALA A 26 1.17 -0.45 8.24
C ALA A 26 -0.28 -0.79 7.84
N GLN A 27 -0.48 -1.46 6.71
CA GLN A 27 -1.81 -1.86 6.24
C GLN A 27 -2.46 -2.92 7.14
N LYS A 28 -1.66 -3.88 7.65
CA LYS A 28 -2.14 -4.88 8.62
C LYS A 28 -2.57 -4.25 9.94
N LEU A 29 -1.77 -3.32 10.46
CA LEU A 29 -2.14 -2.56 11.66
C LEU A 29 -3.42 -1.75 11.42
N LEU A 30 -3.50 -1.04 10.30
CA LEU A 30 -4.65 -0.21 9.96
C LEU A 30 -5.95 -1.02 9.84
N SER A 31 -5.88 -2.23 9.29
CA SER A 31 -7.02 -3.15 9.20
C SER A 31 -7.49 -3.59 10.59
N SER A 32 -6.55 -3.95 11.48
CA SER A 32 -6.89 -4.25 12.89
C SER A 32 -7.54 -3.08 13.63
N LEU A 33 -7.14 -1.83 13.34
CA LEU A 33 -7.78 -0.64 13.90
C LEU A 33 -9.21 -0.48 13.40
N LEU A 34 -9.45 -0.71 12.11
CA LEU A 34 -10.78 -0.67 11.51
C LEU A 34 -11.69 -1.76 12.08
N ASP A 35 -11.20 -3.00 12.15
CA ASP A 35 -11.95 -4.15 12.68
C ASP A 35 -12.38 -3.96 14.13
N LYS A 36 -11.54 -3.25 14.92
CA LYS A 36 -11.83 -2.89 16.30
C LYS A 36 -12.74 -1.67 16.44
N GLY A 37 -13.16 -1.05 15.34
CA GLY A 37 -13.96 0.18 15.33
C GLY A 37 -13.24 1.40 15.89
N LEU A 38 -11.90 1.39 15.92
CA LEU A 38 -11.09 2.50 16.43
C LEU A 38 -10.91 3.63 15.42
N ILE A 39 -11.13 3.31 14.14
CA ILE A 39 -11.15 4.27 13.04
C ILE A 39 -12.34 3.97 12.13
N SER A 40 -12.83 4.99 11.43
CA SER A 40 -13.84 4.85 10.39
C SER A 40 -13.26 4.34 9.07
N THR A 41 -14.12 3.82 8.19
CA THR A 41 -13.76 3.50 6.80
C THR A 41 -13.13 4.69 6.06
N THR A 42 -13.64 5.91 6.30
CA THR A 42 -13.11 7.12 5.69
C THR A 42 -11.68 7.42 6.16
N GLU A 43 -11.40 7.23 7.45
CA GLU A 43 -10.05 7.39 8.00
C GLU A 43 -9.10 6.31 7.49
N TYR A 44 -9.58 5.06 7.41
CA TYR A 44 -8.83 3.95 6.81
C TYR A 44 -8.39 4.26 5.38
N GLN A 45 -9.30 4.75 4.54
CA GLN A 45 -8.98 5.10 3.14
C GLN A 45 -7.97 6.24 3.06
N LYS A 46 -8.14 7.30 3.88
CA LYS A 46 -7.20 8.42 3.93
C LYS A 46 -5.80 7.98 4.37
N ILE A 47 -5.70 7.15 5.41
CA ILE A 47 -4.42 6.66 5.91
C ILE A 47 -3.79 5.68 4.90
N THR A 48 -4.59 4.83 4.25
CA THR A 48 -4.11 3.95 3.17
C THR A 48 -3.47 4.75 2.04
N PHE A 49 -4.12 5.83 1.58
CA PHE A 49 -3.57 6.73 0.56
C PHE A 49 -2.25 7.36 1.02
N LEU A 50 -2.22 7.89 2.25
CA LEU A 50 -1.01 8.48 2.82
C LEU A 50 0.14 7.47 2.97
N ASN A 51 -0.13 6.25 3.41
CA ASN A 51 0.86 5.18 3.53
C ASN A 51 1.41 4.80 2.15
N ARG A 52 0.56 4.65 1.13
CA ARG A 52 1.00 4.35 -0.24
C ARG A 52 1.88 5.45 -0.81
N SER A 53 1.56 6.72 -0.56
CA SER A 53 2.41 7.85 -0.95
C SER A 53 3.72 7.92 -0.15
N SER A 54 3.69 7.62 1.15
CA SER A 54 4.83 7.79 2.05
C SER A 54 5.86 6.67 1.90
N PHE A 55 5.41 5.42 1.86
CA PHE A 55 6.27 4.26 1.63
C PHE A 55 6.60 4.09 0.15
N SER A 56 5.72 4.52 -0.76
CA SER A 56 5.92 4.33 -2.21
C SER A 56 6.30 2.88 -2.57
N PRO A 57 5.56 1.86 -2.09
CA PRO A 57 5.89 0.46 -2.35
C PRO A 57 5.84 0.19 -3.86
N ILE A 58 6.70 -0.70 -4.34
CA ILE A 58 6.84 -0.94 -5.79
C ILE A 58 5.54 -1.53 -6.35
N LEU A 59 4.87 -2.37 -5.56
CA LEU A 59 3.61 -2.98 -5.96
C LEU A 59 2.44 -1.98 -5.96
N ALA A 60 2.64 -0.73 -5.54
CA ALA A 60 1.64 0.33 -5.67
C ALA A 60 1.15 0.49 -7.10
N ALA A 61 1.93 0.19 -8.14
CA ALA A 61 1.46 0.37 -9.52
C ALA A 61 0.28 -0.55 -9.90
N ILE A 62 0.16 -1.71 -9.24
CA ILE A 62 -0.86 -2.73 -9.53
C ILE A 62 -1.91 -2.87 -8.43
N MET A 63 -1.75 -2.16 -7.30
CA MET A 63 -2.74 -2.14 -6.24
C MET A 63 -3.99 -1.36 -6.66
N PRO A 64 -5.20 -1.81 -6.28
CA PRO A 64 -6.42 -1.06 -6.55
C PRO A 64 -6.34 0.33 -5.88
N GLU A 65 -6.89 1.36 -6.53
CA GLU A 65 -6.90 2.73 -5.97
C GLU A 65 -7.74 2.81 -4.69
N THR A 66 -8.79 2.00 -4.63
CA THR A 66 -9.63 1.81 -3.46
C THR A 66 -9.50 0.36 -3.00
N LEU A 67 -9.03 0.15 -1.77
CA LEU A 67 -9.11 -1.17 -1.15
C LEU A 67 -10.59 -1.47 -0.93
N ASP A 68 -11.08 -2.51 -1.59
CA ASP A 68 -12.38 -3.07 -1.25
C ASP A 68 -12.24 -3.73 0.12
N ILE A 69 -12.69 -3.01 1.15
CA ILE A 69 -12.66 -3.48 2.54
C ILE A 69 -13.60 -4.67 2.78
N SER A 70 -14.42 -5.07 1.80
CA SER A 70 -15.25 -6.27 1.90
C SER A 70 -14.49 -7.57 1.62
N GLU A 71 -13.28 -7.49 1.05
CA GLU A 71 -12.40 -8.64 0.78
C GLU A 71 -11.28 -8.83 1.84
N LEU A 72 -11.26 -7.99 2.87
CA LEU A 72 -10.36 -8.10 4.03
C LEU A 72 -11.03 -8.80 5.20
#